data_AF-A0A519UGY6-F1
#
_entry.id   AF-A0A519UGY6-F1
#
_cell.length_a   1.000
_cell.length_b   1.000
_cell.length_c   1.000
_cell.angle_alpha   90.00
_cell.angle_beta   90.00
_cell.angle_gamma   90.00
#
_symmetry.space_group_name_H-M   'P 1'
#
loop_
_entity.id
_entity.type
_entity.pdbx_description
1 polymer ?
#
loop_
_entity_poly.entity_id
_entity_poly.type
_entity_poly.pdbx_seq_one_letter_code
_entity_poly.pdbx_strand_id
1 'polypeptide(L)'
;MKTCLLVLALLLGASRAFAQLAPADEAAIRRTVARMTTNFQNHHFADMAAYTTPDVSWVNIVGMWWRGRAQVRQAHQAIFDTSFKGVAFTPGRATVRGIAPGRA
;
A
#
# COMPACT_ATOMS: atom_id res chain seq x y z
N MET A 1 -14.22 23.72 -37.95
CA MET A 1 -13.57 24.22 -36.70
C MET A 1 -14.27 23.74 -35.42
N LYS A 2 -15.58 23.96 -35.26
CA LYS A 2 -16.36 23.47 -34.09
C LYS A 2 -16.25 21.95 -33.87
N THR A 3 -16.32 21.16 -34.94
CA THR A 3 -16.23 19.69 -34.88
C THR A 3 -14.85 19.20 -34.42
N CYS A 4 -13.76 19.83 -34.88
CA CYS A 4 -12.40 19.47 -34.41
C CYS A 4 -12.20 19.79 -32.92
N LEU A 5 -12.74 20.91 -32.43
CA LEU A 5 -12.66 21.30 -31.02
C LEU A 5 -13.43 20.32 -30.12
N LEU A 6 -14.59 19.83 -30.56
CA LEU A 6 -15.37 18.81 -29.84
C LEU A 6 -14.66 17.46 -29.78
N VAL A 7 -14.05 17.01 -30.87
CA VAL A 7 -13.26 15.76 -30.90
C VAL A 7 -12.03 15.87 -30.00
N LEU A 8 -11.33 17.00 -30.01
CA LEU A 8 -10.18 17.23 -29.14
C LEU A 8 -10.58 17.22 -27.65
N ALA A 9 -11.71 17.83 -27.30
CA ALA A 9 -12.24 17.83 -25.93
C ALA A 9 -12.64 16.42 -25.45
N LEU A 10 -13.24 15.60 -26.31
CA LEU A 10 -13.60 14.20 -26.00
C LEU A 10 -12.36 13.31 -25.80
N LEU A 11 -11.34 13.46 -26.65
CA LEU A 11 -10.08 12.72 -26.54
C LEU A 11 -9.29 13.10 -25.28
N LEU A 12 -9.29 14.38 -24.90
CA LEU A 12 -8.68 14.86 -23.65
C LEU A 12 -9.44 14.40 -22.40
N GLY A 13 -10.78 14.23 -22.48
CA GLY A 13 -11.58 13.70 -21.38
C GLY A 13 -11.35 12.22 -21.11
N ALA A 14 -11.23 11.41 -22.17
CA ALA A 14 -11.04 9.96 -22.05
C ALA A 14 -9.73 9.59 -21.32
N SER A 15 -8.64 10.32 -21.56
CA SER A 15 -7.35 10.05 -20.93
C SER A 15 -7.33 10.28 -19.40
N ARG A 16 -8.25 11.11 -18.87
CA ARG A 16 -8.36 11.34 -17.41
C ARG A 16 -9.13 10.25 -16.66
N ALA A 17 -9.98 9.50 -17.35
CA ALA A 17 -10.75 8.41 -16.74
C ALA A 17 -9.85 7.24 -16.28
N PHE A 18 -8.71 7.03 -16.94
CA PHE A 18 -7.84 5.87 -16.70
C PHE A 18 -6.87 6.04 -15.51
N ALA A 19 -6.64 7.27 -15.04
CA ALA A 19 -5.70 7.57 -13.96
C ALA A 19 -6.37 7.80 -12.60
N GLN A 20 -7.70 7.84 -12.56
CA GLN A 20 -8.44 8.13 -11.34
C GLN A 20 -8.73 6.83 -10.59
N LEU A 21 -8.10 6.67 -9.42
CA LEU A 21 -8.39 5.57 -8.51
C LEU A 21 -9.84 5.68 -8.03
N ALA A 22 -10.56 4.56 -8.00
CA ALA A 22 -11.92 4.58 -7.46
C ALA A 22 -11.86 4.95 -5.96
N PRO A 23 -12.79 5.78 -5.44
CA PRO A 23 -12.78 6.15 -4.02
C PRO A 23 -12.79 4.95 -3.07
N ALA A 24 -13.47 3.86 -3.46
CA ALA A 24 -13.50 2.62 -2.70
C ALA A 24 -12.14 1.92 -2.61
N ASP A 25 -11.37 1.94 -3.70
CA ASP A 25 -10.02 1.37 -3.78
C ASP A 25 -9.05 2.20 -2.93
N GLU A 26 -9.12 3.53 -3.02
CA GLU A 26 -8.30 4.40 -2.15
C GLU A 26 -8.60 4.13 -0.67
N ALA A 27 -9.88 4.03 -0.31
CA ALA A 27 -10.28 3.69 1.05
C ALA A 27 -9.77 2.30 1.48
N ALA A 28 -9.74 1.32 0.57
CA ALA A 28 -9.19 -0.01 0.83
C ALA A 28 -7.67 0.04 1.08
N ILE A 29 -6.91 0.73 0.23
CA ILE A 29 -5.46 0.93 0.40
C ILE A 29 -5.16 1.59 1.74
N ARG A 30 -5.91 2.66 2.09
CA ARG A 30 -5.73 3.37 3.36
C ARG A 30 -6.02 2.46 4.57
N ARG A 31 -7.05 1.61 4.50
CA ARG A 31 -7.34 0.62 5.54
C ARG A 31 -6.22 -0.42 5.67
N THR A 32 -5.67 -0.90 4.56
CA THR A 32 -4.53 -1.83 4.53
C THR A 32 -3.30 -1.21 5.22
N VAL A 33 -2.95 0.03 4.88
CA VAL A 33 -1.84 0.76 5.52
C VAL A 33 -2.11 1.02 7.01
N ALA A 34 -3.35 1.31 7.40
CA ALA A 34 -3.72 1.51 8.80
C ALA A 34 -3.54 0.22 9.61
N ARG A 35 -3.97 -0.95 9.10
CA ARG A 35 -3.75 -2.26 9.75
C ARG A 35 -2.27 -2.56 9.93
N MET A 36 -1.48 -2.35 8.87
CA MET A 36 -0.02 -2.47 8.97
C MET A 36 0.56 -1.54 10.04
N THR A 37 0.11 -0.29 10.09
CA THR A 37 0.57 0.70 11.09
C THR A 37 0.24 0.25 12.51
N THR A 38 -0.95 -0.33 12.75
CA THR A 38 -1.31 -0.87 14.06
C THR A 38 -0.29 -1.92 14.53
N ASN A 39 0.16 -2.82 13.66
CA ASN A 39 1.19 -3.81 14.01
C ASN A 39 2.54 -3.20 14.35
N PHE A 40 2.93 -2.15 13.64
CA PHE A 40 4.17 -1.43 13.92
C PHE A 40 4.08 -0.64 15.24
N GLN A 41 2.89 -0.21 15.64
CA GLN A 41 2.66 0.53 16.88
C GLN A 41 2.53 -0.39 18.10
N ASN A 42 1.85 -1.53 17.96
CA ASN A 42 1.61 -2.48 19.05
C ASN A 42 2.65 -3.62 19.12
N HIS A 43 3.54 -3.71 18.13
CA HIS A 43 4.62 -4.70 18.01
C HIS A 43 4.13 -6.15 17.85
N HIS A 44 2.88 -6.34 17.41
CA HIS A 44 2.26 -7.64 17.22
C HIS A 44 1.93 -7.88 15.74
N PHE A 45 2.55 -8.89 15.14
CA PHE A 45 2.42 -9.17 13.69
C PHE A 45 1.57 -10.42 13.38
N ALA A 46 0.77 -10.91 14.32
CA ALA A 46 0.02 -12.16 14.15
C ALA A 46 -1.06 -12.09 13.04
N ASP A 47 -1.63 -10.91 12.80
CA ASP A 47 -2.76 -10.68 11.89
C ASP A 47 -2.33 -10.21 10.48
N MET A 48 -1.06 -10.37 10.10
CA MET A 48 -0.57 -10.00 8.75
C MET A 48 -1.41 -10.54 7.60
N ALA A 49 -2.09 -11.68 7.80
CA ALA A 49 -2.98 -12.27 6.81
C ALA A 49 -4.18 -11.38 6.44
N ALA A 50 -4.58 -10.44 7.30
CA ALA A 50 -5.69 -9.53 7.06
C ALA A 50 -5.34 -8.39 6.08
N TYR A 51 -4.06 -8.16 5.78
CA TYR A 51 -3.60 -7.06 4.93
C TYR A 51 -2.47 -7.42 3.97
N THR A 52 -2.07 -8.69 3.90
CA THR A 52 -1.06 -9.19 2.96
C THR A 52 -1.53 -10.44 2.24
N THR A 53 -1.14 -10.54 0.97
CA THR A 53 -1.28 -11.77 0.20
C THR A 53 -0.26 -12.82 0.67
N PRO A 54 -0.49 -14.12 0.41
CA PRO A 54 0.47 -15.17 0.78
C PRO A 54 1.88 -14.96 0.18
N ASP A 55 1.97 -14.35 -0.99
CA ASP A 55 3.17 -14.11 -1.80
C ASP A 55 3.82 -12.72 -1.56
N VAL A 56 3.41 -11.99 -0.52
CA VAL A 56 3.97 -10.66 -0.20
C VAL A 56 5.51 -10.66 -0.17
N SER A 57 6.10 -9.64 -0.78
CA SER A 57 7.53 -9.37 -0.73
C SER A 57 7.81 -8.12 0.10
N TRP A 58 8.84 -8.17 0.93
CA TRP A 58 9.24 -7.06 1.79
C TRP A 58 10.74 -6.80 1.68
N VAL A 59 11.12 -5.55 1.45
CA VAL A 59 12.51 -5.10 1.52
C VAL A 59 12.62 -4.09 2.66
N ASN A 60 13.48 -4.38 3.64
CA ASN A 60 13.67 -3.49 4.79
C ASN A 60 14.77 -2.43 4.55
N ILE A 61 14.95 -1.53 5.51
CA ILE A 61 15.88 -0.39 5.41
C ILE A 61 17.35 -0.78 5.28
N VAL A 62 17.73 -2.00 5.65
CA VAL A 62 19.11 -2.52 5.50
C VAL A 62 19.26 -3.42 4.28
N GLY A 63 18.25 -3.49 3.42
CA GLY A 63 18.30 -4.23 2.16
C GLY A 63 18.02 -5.74 2.27
N MET A 64 17.54 -6.24 3.42
CA MET A 64 17.07 -7.62 3.50
C MET A 64 15.78 -7.78 2.71
N TRP A 65 15.70 -8.83 1.88
CA TRP A 65 14.51 -9.19 1.14
C TRP A 65 13.85 -10.46 1.69
N TRP A 66 12.68 -10.29 2.30
CA TRP A 66 11.83 -11.36 2.79
C TRP A 66 10.72 -11.68 1.79
N ARG A 67 10.49 -12.98 1.55
CA ARG A 67 9.58 -13.50 0.53
C ARG A 67 8.52 -14.38 1.17
N GLY A 68 7.27 -14.06 0.87
CA GLY A 68 6.11 -14.74 1.39
C GLY A 68 5.77 -14.32 2.82
N ARG A 69 4.49 -14.35 3.13
CA ARG A 69 3.93 -13.84 4.38
C ARG A 69 4.54 -14.48 5.64
N ALA A 70 4.88 -15.76 5.58
CA ALA A 70 5.48 -16.48 6.71
C ALA A 70 6.84 -15.86 7.11
N GLN A 71 7.73 -15.66 6.14
CA GLN A 71 9.05 -15.07 6.37
C GLN A 71 8.92 -13.60 6.80
N VAL A 72 8.07 -12.83 6.12
CA VAL A 72 7.83 -11.42 6.45
C VAL A 72 7.34 -11.28 7.89
N ARG A 73 6.35 -12.07 8.31
CA ARG A 73 5.82 -12.05 9.68
C ARG A 73 6.89 -12.39 10.71
N GLN A 74 7.60 -13.50 10.50
CA GLN A 74 8.61 -13.97 11.46
C GLN A 74 9.73 -12.94 11.62
N ALA A 75 10.19 -12.34 10.52
CA ALA A 75 11.26 -11.36 10.57
C ALA A 75 10.83 -10.06 11.27
N HIS A 76 9.61 -9.57 11.00
CA HIS A 76 9.08 -8.42 11.75
C HIS A 76 8.99 -8.72 13.24
N GLN A 77 8.37 -9.84 13.64
CA GLN A 77 8.23 -10.17 15.06
C GLN A 77 9.59 -10.27 15.74
N ALA A 78 10.56 -10.98 15.14
CA ALA A 78 11.90 -11.12 15.72
C ALA A 78 12.61 -9.76 15.90
N ILE A 79 12.49 -8.85 14.94
CA ILE A 79 13.11 -7.51 15.02
C ILE A 79 12.42 -6.63 16.06
N PHE A 80 11.09 -6.68 16.16
CA PHE A 80 10.33 -5.90 17.14
C PHE A 80 10.42 -6.45 18.57
N ASP A 81 10.67 -7.76 18.73
CA ASP A 81 10.95 -8.37 20.04
C ASP A 81 12.38 -8.05 20.53
N THR A 82 13.27 -7.64 19.63
CA THR A 82 14.69 -7.38 19.91
C THR A 82 15.07 -5.92 19.63
N SER A 83 15.57 -5.60 18.43
CA SER A 83 16.13 -4.31 18.07
C SER A 83 15.16 -3.13 18.18
N PHE A 84 13.86 -3.35 17.95
CA PHE A 84 12.82 -2.31 18.04
C PHE A 84 11.92 -2.44 19.27
N LYS A 85 12.31 -3.25 20.26
CA LYS A 85 11.52 -3.40 21.48
C LYS A 85 11.31 -2.06 22.18
N GLY A 86 10.04 -1.69 22.35
CA GLY A 86 9.64 -0.42 22.99
C GLY A 86 9.84 0.84 22.13
N VAL A 87 10.32 0.72 20.88
CA VAL A 87 10.45 1.85 19.96
C VAL A 87 9.06 2.28 19.46
N ALA A 88 8.72 3.55 19.67
CA ALA A 88 7.49 4.13 19.15
C ALA A 88 7.54 4.29 17.63
N PHE A 89 6.42 4.01 16.95
CA PHE A 89 6.27 4.20 15.50
C PHE A 89 5.20 5.25 15.19
N THR A 90 5.60 6.30 14.47
CA THR A 90 4.70 7.33 13.95
C THR A 90 4.82 7.33 12.42
N PRO A 91 3.77 6.95 11.67
CA PRO A 91 3.83 6.95 10.22
C PRO A 91 3.90 8.38 9.67
N GLY A 92 4.67 8.55 8.59
CA GLY A 92 4.68 9.79 7.82
C GLY A 92 3.45 9.95 6.92
N ARG A 93 3.40 11.07 6.18
CA ARG A 93 2.33 11.31 5.19
C ARG A 93 2.46 10.34 4.00
N ALA A 94 1.36 9.69 3.65
CA ALA A 94 1.27 8.85 2.46
C ALA A 94 0.47 9.54 1.33
N THR A 95 0.93 9.38 0.09
CA THR A 95 0.19 9.72 -1.13
C THR A 95 -0.29 8.43 -1.80
N VAL A 96 -1.47 8.47 -2.43
CA VAL A 96 -2.06 7.33 -3.12
C VAL A 96 -2.36 7.73 -4.56
N ARG A 97 -2.03 6.85 -5.52
CA ARG A 97 -2.26 7.07 -6.95
C ARG A 97 -2.53 5.73 -7.63
N GLY A 98 -3.58 5.67 -8.44
CA GLY A 98 -3.85 4.51 -9.28
C GLY A 98 -2.78 4.36 -10.37
N ILE A 99 -2.32 3.12 -10.60
CA ILE A 99 -1.33 2.80 -11.64
C ILE A 99 -1.92 1.97 -12.79
N ALA A 100 -3.08 1.34 -12.56
CA ALA A 100 -3.85 0.59 -13.54
C ALA A 100 -5.33 0.50 -13.10
N PRO A 101 -6.29 0.37 -14.02
CA PRO A 101 -7.70 0.17 -13.67
C PRO A 101 -7.92 -1.11 -12.85
N GLY A 102 -8.77 -1.04 -11.82
CA GLY A 102 -9.20 -2.20 -11.03
C GLY A 102 -8.10 -2.90 -10.21
N ARG A 103 -6.97 -2.23 -9.98
CA ARG A 103 -5.89 -2.71 -9.10
C ARG A 103 -5.84 -1.82 -7.86
N ALA A 104 -6.35 -2.34 -6.75
CA ALA A 104 -6.22 -1.78 -5.40
C ALA A 104 -5.08 -2.48 -4.65
#